data_AF-A0A5C7G7F7-F1
#
_entry.id   AF-A0A5C7G7F7-F1
#
_cell.length_a   1.000
_cell.length_b   1.000
_cell.length_c   1.000
_cell.angle_alpha   90.00
_cell.angle_beta   90.00
_cell.angle_gamma   90.00
#
_symmetry.space_group_name_H-M   'P 1'
#
loop_
_entity.id
_entity.type
_entity.pdbx_description
1 polymer ?
#
loop_
_entity_poly.entity_id
_entity_poly.type
_entity_poly.pdbx_seq_one_letter_code
_entity_poly.pdbx_strand_id
1 'polypeptide(L)'
;MSAVSLNCTRCGTSVAIGAGFCEECGLQNPTMQANASPAAAPAPVAPMPAVAAAATMPAAAPATVRGTILRDTNSGPGMISVNGQKKTFTLEQHWHGSSAPMVAMPVDVTLDLQGEISMVVPARIGVEDLEKVKEKARQALDGGLPIVVAGIGRIGKPVLAAVLLVLVSWVWLPAVTVTVMAAIKQSATMFDVLRLANSGASLESFGQLGGGSSGLYGVLCVLAMFAPLLPAFVKHKYAPFAYFAPLAFLALVGLTIYLKINSMASDARDGMRAFGGNRMDEMADAMVQQIMNAISVGFGTYVSLAAAAYLAWRGVQALRSAR
;
A
#
# COMPACT_ATOMS: atom_id res chain seq x y z
N MET A 1 32.06 -31.14 -28.79
CA MET A 1 32.11 -30.92 -27.32
C MET A 1 30.97 -29.99 -26.98
N SER A 2 29.86 -30.53 -26.45
CA SER A 2 28.66 -29.73 -26.16
C SER A 2 28.91 -28.87 -24.92
N ALA A 3 28.80 -27.55 -25.05
CA ALA A 3 28.93 -26.63 -23.94
C ALA A 3 27.77 -26.82 -22.97
N VAL A 4 28.07 -27.14 -21.71
CA VAL A 4 27.09 -27.19 -20.63
C VAL A 4 26.63 -25.76 -20.35
N SER A 5 25.37 -25.46 -20.62
CA SER A 5 24.76 -24.16 -20.28
C SER A 5 24.10 -24.26 -18.90
N LEU A 6 24.21 -23.21 -18.10
CA LEU A 6 23.54 -23.09 -16.81
C LEU A 6 22.24 -22.32 -17.03
N ASN A 7 21.11 -22.87 -16.59
CA ASN A 7 19.82 -22.17 -16.69
C ASN A 7 19.55 -21.36 -15.44
N CYS A 8 19.05 -20.14 -15.59
CA CYS A 8 18.58 -19.33 -14.49
C CYS A 8 17.40 -20.01 -13.80
N THR A 9 17.46 -20.17 -12.48
CA THR A 9 16.41 -20.84 -11.69
C THR A 9 15.10 -20.07 -11.61
N ARG A 10 15.06 -18.80 -12.02
CA ARG A 10 13.85 -17.96 -11.97
C ARG A 10 13.14 -17.82 -13.32
N CYS A 11 13.88 -17.53 -14.39
CA CYS A 11 13.30 -17.31 -15.73
C CYS A 11 13.58 -18.45 -16.72
N GLY A 12 14.44 -19.41 -16.37
CA GLY A 12 14.71 -20.59 -17.20
C GLY A 12 15.64 -20.34 -18.39
N THR A 13 16.11 -19.12 -18.61
CA THR A 13 17.01 -18.80 -19.72
C THR A 13 18.45 -19.22 -19.47
N SER A 14 19.15 -19.58 -20.54
CA SER A 14 20.53 -20.05 -20.50
C SER A 14 21.48 -18.87 -20.29
N VAL A 15 22.34 -19.00 -19.28
CA VAL A 15 23.33 -17.99 -18.91
C VAL A 15 24.72 -18.52 -19.27
N ALA A 16 25.57 -17.64 -19.83
CA ALA A 16 26.95 -17.96 -20.11
C ALA A 16 27.73 -18.23 -18.81
N ILE A 17 28.59 -19.25 -18.82
CA ILE A 17 29.46 -19.56 -17.67
C ILE A 17 30.37 -18.36 -17.41
N GLY A 18 30.27 -17.77 -16.21
CA GLY A 18 31.06 -16.61 -15.79
C GLY A 18 30.31 -15.27 -15.76
N ALA A 19 29.07 -15.21 -16.26
CA ALA A 19 28.25 -14.01 -16.07
C ALA A 19 27.82 -13.88 -14.59
N GLY A 20 28.21 -12.78 -13.97
CA GLY A 20 27.92 -12.50 -12.55
C GLY A 20 26.44 -12.23 -12.26
N PHE A 21 25.64 -11.98 -13.29
CA PHE A 21 24.19 -11.74 -13.20
C PHE A 21 23.48 -12.19 -14.48
N CYS A 22 22.17 -12.44 -14.38
CA CYS A 22 21.31 -12.72 -15.53
C CYS A 22 20.81 -11.40 -16.15
N GLU A 23 21.04 -11.18 -17.44
CA GLU A 23 20.67 -9.92 -18.12
C GLU A 23 19.15 -9.70 -18.23
N GLU A 24 18.34 -10.75 -18.30
CA GLU A 24 16.87 -10.60 -18.41
C GLU A 24 16.18 -10.28 -17.08
N CYS A 25 16.70 -10.79 -15.96
CA CYS A 25 16.02 -10.67 -14.66
C CYS A 25 16.83 -9.94 -13.58
N GLY A 26 18.08 -9.57 -13.87
CA GLY A 26 18.93 -8.76 -12.99
C GLY A 26 19.44 -9.44 -11.72
N LEU A 27 19.26 -10.76 -11.58
CA LEU A 27 19.69 -11.50 -10.39
C LEU A 27 21.16 -11.92 -10.47
N GLN A 28 21.89 -11.68 -9.39
CA GLN A 28 23.24 -12.21 -9.20
C GLN A 28 23.19 -13.74 -9.01
N ASN A 29 24.08 -14.46 -9.69
CA ASN A 29 24.04 -15.92 -9.70
C ASN A 29 24.62 -16.48 -8.37
N PRO A 30 23.85 -17.25 -7.57
CA PRO A 30 24.27 -17.68 -6.23
C PRO A 30 25.35 -18.77 -6.19
N THR A 31 25.90 -19.21 -7.33
CA THR A 31 26.89 -20.31 -7.39
C THR A 31 28.35 -19.89 -7.22
N MET A 32 28.65 -18.62 -6.92
CA MET A 32 30.05 -18.17 -6.70
C MET A 32 30.54 -18.21 -5.23
N GLN A 33 29.88 -18.91 -4.31
CA GLN A 33 30.33 -18.99 -2.91
C GLN A 33 30.96 -20.33 -2.47
N ALA A 34 31.29 -21.25 -3.37
CA ALA A 34 31.92 -22.51 -3.00
C ALA A 34 33.12 -22.85 -3.89
N ASN A 35 34.29 -22.26 -3.57
CA ASN A 35 35.59 -22.95 -3.56
C ASN A 35 36.73 -21.96 -3.31
N ALA A 36 37.10 -21.79 -2.05
CA ALA A 36 38.44 -21.35 -1.67
C ALA A 36 38.98 -22.37 -0.65
N SER A 37 39.86 -23.25 -1.12
CA SER A 37 40.68 -24.14 -0.31
C SER A 37 41.91 -24.59 -1.11
N PRO A 38 42.99 -25.01 -0.43
CA PRO A 38 44.24 -24.25 -0.46
C PRO A 38 45.33 -24.98 -1.26
N ALA A 39 46.29 -24.23 -1.83
CA ALA A 39 47.46 -24.86 -2.44
C ALA A 39 48.74 -24.05 -2.21
N ALA A 40 49.65 -24.73 -1.50
CA ALA A 40 51.10 -24.78 -1.70
C ALA A 40 51.93 -23.49 -1.56
N ALA A 41 52.71 -23.49 -0.47
CA ALA A 41 53.83 -22.61 -0.20
C ALA A 41 54.97 -22.73 -1.24
N PRO A 42 55.74 -21.65 -1.40
CA PRO A 42 57.18 -21.74 -1.56
C PRO A 42 57.94 -21.23 -0.33
N ALA A 43 59.17 -21.73 -0.21
CA ALA A 43 60.11 -21.67 0.92
C ALA A 43 60.71 -20.26 1.19
N PRO A 44 61.50 -20.07 2.28
CA PRO A 44 61.55 -18.84 3.05
C PRO A 44 62.62 -17.84 2.58
N VAL A 45 62.31 -16.55 2.71
CA VAL A 45 63.31 -15.47 2.74
C VAL A 45 63.23 -14.79 4.11
N ALA A 46 64.38 -14.71 4.77
CA ALA A 46 64.59 -14.19 6.12
C ALA A 46 64.36 -12.66 6.23
N PRO A 47 64.26 -12.10 7.46
CA PRO A 47 63.29 -11.06 7.80
C PRO A 47 63.79 -9.62 7.63
N MET A 48 62.85 -8.69 7.41
CA MET A 48 63.00 -7.29 7.82
C MET A 48 62.01 -7.01 8.96
N PRO A 49 62.39 -6.18 9.96
CA PRO A 49 61.64 -6.05 11.20
C PRO A 49 60.28 -5.39 10.98
N ALA A 50 59.23 -6.08 11.41
CA ALA A 50 57.87 -5.57 11.45
C ALA A 50 57.75 -4.44 12.47
N VAL A 51 57.34 -3.27 11.99
CA VAL A 51 56.73 -2.22 12.80
C VAL A 51 55.42 -2.79 13.35
N ALA A 52 55.23 -2.69 14.66
CA ALA A 52 54.05 -3.19 15.36
C ALA A 52 52.76 -2.58 14.76
N ALA A 53 52.02 -3.38 13.98
CA ALA A 53 50.67 -3.05 13.57
C ALA A 53 49.75 -3.29 14.76
N ALA A 54 49.22 -2.19 15.29
CA ALA A 54 48.21 -2.17 16.33
C ALA A 54 47.02 -3.07 15.94
N ALA A 55 46.56 -3.86 16.91
CA ALA A 55 45.38 -4.69 16.78
C ALA A 55 44.14 -3.84 16.43
N THR A 56 43.59 -4.04 15.25
CA THR A 56 42.28 -3.49 14.87
C THR A 56 41.20 -4.23 15.65
N MET A 57 40.59 -3.56 16.63
CA MET A 57 39.35 -4.05 17.25
C MET A 57 38.21 -4.04 16.22
N PRO A 58 37.27 -4.99 16.26
CA PRO A 58 36.13 -5.02 15.34
C PRO A 58 35.20 -3.83 15.61
N ALA A 59 34.91 -3.07 14.56
CA ALA A 59 34.01 -1.92 14.60
C ALA A 59 32.58 -2.37 14.97
N ALA A 60 32.02 -1.78 16.02
CA ALA A 60 30.63 -1.96 16.42
C ALA A 60 29.70 -1.41 15.33
N ALA A 61 28.67 -2.18 14.96
CA ALA A 61 27.71 -1.80 13.91
C ALA A 61 26.85 -0.60 14.36
N PRO A 62 26.48 0.31 13.44
CA PRO A 62 25.59 1.43 13.74
C PRO A 62 24.19 0.90 14.13
N ALA A 63 23.62 1.46 15.19
CA ALA A 63 22.32 1.04 15.70
C ALA A 63 21.19 1.80 15.00
N THR A 64 20.29 1.07 14.34
CA THR A 64 19.06 1.64 13.79
C THR A 64 17.95 1.57 14.84
N VAL A 65 17.32 2.71 15.10
CA VAL A 65 16.29 2.89 16.13
C VAL A 65 15.10 3.63 15.55
N ARG A 66 13.89 3.29 15.99
CA ARG A 66 12.69 4.02 15.60
C ARG A 66 12.55 5.38 16.28
N GLY A 67 12.17 6.36 15.48
CA GLY A 67 11.86 7.70 15.92
C GLY A 67 10.58 8.26 15.31
N THR A 68 10.20 9.46 15.75
CA THR A 68 9.06 10.20 15.22
C THR A 68 9.45 11.65 14.97
N ILE A 69 9.14 12.17 13.78
CA ILE A 69 9.39 13.59 13.45
C ILE A 69 8.43 14.45 14.28
N LEU A 70 8.97 15.34 15.11
CA LEU A 70 8.21 16.31 15.90
C LEU A 70 8.05 17.65 15.19
N ARG A 71 9.03 18.00 14.34
CA ARG A 71 9.02 19.24 13.54
C ARG A 71 9.63 18.96 12.17
N ASP A 72 8.95 19.41 11.13
CA ASP A 72 9.42 19.31 9.75
C ASP A 72 10.59 20.28 9.48
N THR A 73 11.10 20.23 8.26
CA THR A 73 12.25 21.02 7.80
C THR A 73 11.83 22.24 6.96
N ASN A 74 10.55 22.62 6.97
CA ASN A 74 10.04 23.73 6.15
C ASN A 74 10.48 25.11 6.67
N SER A 75 10.83 25.21 7.96
CA SER A 75 11.23 26.46 8.62
C SER A 75 12.53 26.29 9.41
N GLY A 76 13.51 25.62 8.80
CA GLY A 76 14.82 25.36 9.40
C GLY A 76 15.04 23.88 9.72
N PRO A 77 16.00 23.54 10.60
CA PRO A 77 16.32 22.15 10.86
C PRO A 77 15.17 21.43 11.58
N GLY A 78 14.90 20.21 11.14
CA GLY A 78 13.83 19.36 11.65
C GLY A 78 14.19 18.77 13.01
N MET A 79 13.19 18.27 13.73
CA MET A 79 13.36 17.67 15.05
C MET A 79 12.75 16.27 15.07
N ILE A 80 13.50 15.29 15.55
CA ILE A 80 13.06 13.90 15.70
C ILE A 80 13.15 13.50 17.18
N SER A 81 12.17 12.76 17.65
CA SER A 81 12.21 12.07 18.94
C SER A 81 12.69 10.64 18.73
N VAL A 82 13.84 10.27 19.33
CA VAL A 82 14.39 8.90 19.32
C VAL A 82 14.64 8.50 20.78
N ASN A 83 14.12 7.35 21.22
CA ASN A 83 14.25 6.88 22.61
C ASN A 83 13.88 7.93 23.68
N GLY A 84 12.89 8.78 23.39
CA GLY A 84 12.47 9.86 24.29
C GLY A 84 13.38 11.10 24.32
N GLN A 85 14.47 11.11 23.54
CA GLN A 85 15.35 12.26 23.37
C GLN A 85 15.05 12.99 22.06
N LYS A 86 15.09 14.32 22.10
CA LYS A 86 14.90 15.18 20.93
C LYS A 86 16.24 15.45 20.28
N LYS A 87 16.38 15.10 19.01
CA LYS A 87 17.56 15.33 18.19
C LYS A 87 17.20 16.09 16.93
N THR A 88 18.12 16.95 16.50
CA THR A 88 17.94 17.82 15.34
C THR A 88 18.45 17.10 14.10
N PHE A 89 17.75 17.21 12.98
CA PHE A 89 18.20 16.68 11.69
C PHE A 89 17.98 17.70 10.57
N THR A 90 18.66 17.49 9.45
CA THR A 90 18.59 18.34 8.25
C THR A 90 18.33 17.48 7.03
N LEU A 91 17.70 18.06 6.00
CA LEU A 91 17.37 17.33 4.77
C LEU A 91 18.63 16.88 4.03
N GLU A 92 19.62 17.77 3.98
CA GLU A 92 20.79 17.66 3.13
C GLU A 92 21.79 16.61 3.64
N GLN A 93 21.85 16.43 4.96
CA GLN A 93 22.84 15.55 5.60
C GLN A 93 22.24 14.24 6.10
N HIS A 94 20.98 14.25 6.53
CA HIS A 94 20.43 13.14 7.31
C HIS A 94 19.24 12.46 6.63
N TRP A 95 18.50 13.14 5.76
CA TRP A 95 17.27 12.60 5.18
C TRP A 95 17.53 11.82 3.88
N HIS A 96 17.07 10.57 3.83
CA HIS A 96 17.20 9.69 2.65
C HIS A 96 15.86 9.14 2.16
N GLY A 97 14.75 9.83 2.46
CA GLY A 97 13.42 9.50 1.95
C GLY A 97 13.13 10.15 0.59
N SER A 98 12.35 9.47 -0.25
CA SER A 98 11.90 9.99 -1.55
C SER A 98 10.79 11.05 -1.46
N SER A 99 10.27 11.31 -0.26
CA SER A 99 9.25 12.32 0.02
C SER A 99 9.74 13.28 1.10
N ALA A 100 9.14 14.46 1.20
CA ALA A 100 9.47 15.41 2.25
C ALA A 100 9.06 14.86 3.64
N PRO A 101 9.87 15.08 4.70
CA PRO A 101 9.54 14.67 6.06
C PRO A 101 8.33 15.46 6.57
N MET A 102 7.38 14.75 7.17
CA MET A 102 6.16 15.34 7.74
C MET A 102 6.13 15.19 9.26
N VAL A 103 5.49 16.12 9.95
CA VAL A 103 5.23 16.02 11.40
C VAL A 103 4.46 14.74 11.70
N ALA A 104 4.82 14.06 12.79
CA ALA A 104 4.32 12.76 13.24
C ALA A 104 4.64 11.57 12.31
N MET A 105 5.50 11.74 11.30
CA MET A 105 5.95 10.62 10.47
C MET A 105 6.88 9.68 11.28
N PRO A 106 6.61 8.36 11.28
CA PRO A 106 7.53 7.38 11.85
C PRO A 106 8.74 7.20 10.94
N VAL A 107 9.93 7.18 11.53
CA VAL A 107 11.21 7.09 10.82
C VAL A 107 12.13 6.06 11.48
N ASP A 108 12.94 5.38 10.67
CA ASP A 108 14.06 4.59 11.17
C ASP A 108 15.30 5.48 11.13
N VAL A 109 15.95 5.64 12.29
CA VAL A 109 17.09 6.52 12.51
C VAL A 109 18.31 5.69 12.82
N THR A 110 19.34 5.78 11.99
CA THR A 110 20.64 5.18 12.26
C THR A 110 21.47 6.16 13.09
N LEU A 111 21.90 5.72 14.27
CA LEU A 111 22.77 6.48 15.15
C LEU A 111 24.22 6.08 14.94
N ASP A 112 25.12 7.06 14.95
CA ASP A 112 26.56 6.81 14.97
C ASP A 112 27.04 6.35 16.35
N LEU A 113 28.35 6.11 16.48
CA LEU A 113 28.98 5.66 17.73
C LEU A 113 28.91 6.70 18.87
N GLN A 114 28.62 7.96 18.55
CA GLN A 114 28.44 9.05 19.50
C GLN A 114 26.96 9.24 19.87
N GLY A 115 26.07 8.46 19.27
CA GLY A 115 24.63 8.55 19.43
C GLY A 115 24.02 9.70 18.65
N GLU A 116 24.73 10.33 17.72
CA GLU A 116 24.21 11.35 16.83
C GLU A 116 23.56 10.74 15.58
N ILE A 117 22.67 11.51 14.95
CA ILE A 117 21.94 11.06 13.78
C ILE A 117 22.91 10.97 12.61
N SER A 118 23.04 9.79 12.01
CA SER A 118 23.80 9.62 10.76
C SER A 118 22.89 9.47 9.54
N MET A 119 21.72 8.84 9.72
CA MET A 119 20.77 8.62 8.62
C MET A 119 19.35 8.51 9.14
N VAL A 120 18.40 9.08 8.40
CA VAL A 120 16.96 9.04 8.67
C VAL A 120 16.26 8.59 7.39
N VAL A 121 15.49 7.51 7.50
CA VAL A 121 14.63 7.02 6.42
C VAL A 121 13.19 6.88 6.89
N PRO A 122 12.19 7.04 5.99
CA PRO A 122 10.80 6.74 6.32
C PRO A 122 10.68 5.30 6.83
N ALA A 123 10.08 5.12 8.02
CA ALA A 123 9.98 3.81 8.62
C ALA A 123 9.15 2.90 7.72
N ARG A 124 9.70 1.74 7.37
CA ARG A 124 8.91 0.68 6.74
C ARG A 124 8.25 -0.11 7.86
N ILE A 125 7.00 -0.55 7.65
CA ILE A 125 6.34 -1.46 8.60
C ILE A 125 7.24 -2.69 8.71
N GLY A 126 7.87 -2.84 9.87
CA GLY A 126 8.79 -3.93 10.14
C GLY A 126 8.03 -5.25 10.13
N VAL A 127 8.70 -6.33 9.72
CA VAL A 127 8.13 -7.69 9.73
C VAL A 127 7.59 -8.02 11.13
N GLU A 128 8.28 -7.56 12.17
CA GLU A 128 7.92 -7.76 13.58
C GLU A 128 6.58 -7.11 13.98
N ASP A 129 6.27 -5.91 13.48
CA ASP A 129 4.97 -5.28 13.73
C ASP A 129 3.86 -6.00 12.98
N LEU A 130 4.17 -6.45 11.76
CA LEU A 130 3.26 -7.25 10.96
C LEU A 130 2.94 -8.58 11.66
N GLU A 131 3.94 -9.21 12.28
CA GLU A 131 3.80 -10.42 13.09
C GLU A 131 2.96 -10.19 14.33
N LYS A 132 3.19 -9.10 15.09
CA LYS A 132 2.36 -8.73 16.24
C LYS A 132 0.91 -8.47 15.86
N VAL A 133 0.68 -7.80 14.73
CA VAL A 133 -0.68 -7.57 14.20
C VAL A 133 -1.32 -8.90 13.78
N LYS A 134 -0.57 -9.78 13.11
CA LYS A 134 -1.03 -11.10 12.68
C LYS A 134 -1.38 -11.99 13.87
N GLU A 135 -0.57 -11.99 14.93
CA GLU A 135 -0.80 -12.76 16.14
C GLU A 135 -2.05 -12.28 16.87
N LYS A 136 -2.20 -10.97 17.08
CA LYS A 136 -3.42 -10.39 17.66
C LYS A 136 -4.67 -10.66 16.83
N ALA A 137 -4.54 -10.57 15.50
CA ALA A 137 -5.63 -10.93 14.60
C ALA A 137 -6.01 -12.41 14.74
N ARG A 138 -5.03 -13.31 14.84
CA ARG A 138 -5.25 -14.75 15.01
C ARG A 138 -5.93 -15.06 16.35
N GLN A 139 -5.50 -14.42 17.43
CA GLN A 139 -6.12 -14.56 18.75
C GLN A 139 -7.58 -14.07 18.74
N ALA A 140 -7.85 -12.96 18.07
CA ALA A 140 -9.22 -12.45 17.91
C ALA A 140 -10.09 -13.37 17.04
N LEU A 141 -9.51 -13.98 16.00
CA LEU A 141 -10.16 -14.98 15.16
C LEU A 141 -10.53 -16.22 15.97
N ASP A 142 -9.62 -16.79 16.74
CA ASP A 142 -9.88 -18.03 17.49
C ASP A 142 -10.99 -17.86 18.54
N GLY A 143 -11.07 -16.70 19.20
CA GLY A 143 -12.17 -16.38 20.13
C GLY A 143 -13.49 -16.02 19.42
N GLY A 144 -13.42 -15.39 18.25
CA GLY A 144 -14.58 -14.89 17.51
C GLY A 144 -15.23 -15.91 16.58
N LEU A 145 -14.46 -16.87 16.06
CA LEU A 145 -14.91 -17.88 15.10
C LEU A 145 -16.12 -18.70 15.57
N PRO A 146 -16.16 -19.26 16.80
CA PRO A 146 -17.33 -20.04 17.24
C PRO A 146 -18.59 -19.18 17.34
N ILE A 147 -18.45 -17.91 17.73
CA ILE A 147 -19.57 -16.96 17.81
C ILE A 147 -20.09 -16.67 16.40
N VAL A 148 -19.18 -16.38 15.45
CA VAL A 148 -19.51 -16.08 14.05
C VAL A 148 -20.19 -17.28 13.39
N VAL A 149 -19.67 -18.49 13.53
CA VAL A 149 -20.26 -19.72 12.97
C VAL A 149 -21.66 -19.96 13.52
N ALA A 150 -21.86 -19.80 14.84
CA ALA A 150 -23.17 -19.94 15.47
C ALA A 150 -24.19 -18.89 14.97
N GLY A 151 -23.74 -17.66 14.70
CA GLY A 151 -24.61 -16.62 14.16
C GLY A 151 -24.89 -16.74 12.67
N ILE A 152 -23.96 -17.27 11.85
CA ILE A 152 -24.20 -17.56 10.43
C ILE A 152 -25.38 -18.52 10.25
N GLY A 153 -25.54 -19.50 11.15
CA GLY A 153 -26.70 -20.39 11.14
C GLY A 153 -28.06 -19.70 11.29
N ARG A 154 -28.09 -18.47 11.84
CA ARG A 154 -29.29 -17.63 11.96
C ARG A 154 -29.49 -16.71 10.77
N ILE A 155 -28.47 -16.55 9.93
CA ILE A 155 -28.50 -15.69 8.74
C ILE A 155 -29.15 -16.49 7.62
N GLY A 156 -30.26 -15.97 7.09
CA GLY A 156 -30.91 -16.61 5.96
C GLY A 156 -29.97 -16.72 4.75
N LYS A 157 -29.99 -17.87 4.07
CA LYS A 157 -29.28 -18.14 2.80
C LYS A 157 -29.26 -16.97 1.81
N PRO A 158 -30.37 -16.25 1.54
CA PRO A 158 -30.36 -15.13 0.59
C PRO A 158 -29.48 -13.95 1.02
N VAL A 159 -29.39 -13.66 2.32
CA VAL A 159 -28.55 -12.56 2.84
C VAL A 159 -27.07 -12.94 2.71
N LEU A 160 -26.73 -14.19 3.02
CA LEU A 160 -25.37 -14.70 2.87
C LEU A 160 -24.91 -14.64 1.41
N ALA A 161 -25.78 -15.03 0.48
CA ALA A 161 -25.51 -14.95 -0.95
C ALA A 161 -25.28 -13.51 -1.40
N ALA A 162 -26.10 -12.55 -0.95
CA ALA A 162 -25.93 -11.14 -1.30
C ALA A 162 -24.63 -10.54 -0.72
N VAL A 163 -24.25 -10.88 0.51
CA VAL A 163 -22.97 -10.45 1.11
C VAL A 163 -21.78 -11.04 0.36
N LEU A 164 -21.84 -12.33 0.01
CA LEU A 164 -20.81 -12.98 -0.82
C LEU A 164 -20.68 -12.29 -2.18
N LEU A 165 -21.81 -11.94 -2.79
CA LEU A 165 -21.86 -11.29 -4.09
C LEU A 165 -21.25 -9.88 -4.02
N VAL A 166 -21.52 -9.10 -2.97
CA VAL A 166 -20.83 -7.82 -2.70
C VAL A 166 -19.32 -8.03 -2.55
N LEU A 167 -18.90 -9.04 -1.77
CA LEU A 167 -17.49 -9.34 -1.54
C LEU A 167 -16.75 -9.66 -2.84
N VAL A 168 -17.28 -10.59 -3.62
CA VAL A 168 -16.77 -10.96 -4.94
C VAL A 168 -16.71 -9.73 -5.85
N SER A 169 -17.78 -8.93 -5.84
CA SER A 169 -17.90 -7.74 -6.69
C SER A 169 -16.91 -6.63 -6.34
N TRP A 170 -16.51 -6.49 -5.08
CA TRP A 170 -15.63 -5.40 -4.65
C TRP A 170 -14.16 -5.76 -4.73
N VAL A 171 -13.82 -7.04 -4.51
CA VAL A 171 -12.44 -7.52 -4.48
C VAL A 171 -11.95 -7.97 -5.86
N TRP A 172 -12.81 -8.63 -6.64
CA TRP A 172 -12.40 -9.27 -7.88
C TRP A 172 -12.96 -8.65 -9.14
N LEU A 173 -14.14 -8.02 -9.07
CA LEU A 173 -14.70 -7.38 -10.26
C LEU A 173 -14.15 -5.95 -10.41
N PRO A 174 -13.82 -5.55 -11.65
CA PRO A 174 -13.39 -4.20 -11.93
C PRO A 174 -14.56 -3.23 -11.72
N ALA A 175 -14.34 -2.22 -10.87
CA ALA A 175 -15.32 -1.17 -10.59
C ALA A 175 -15.24 -0.07 -11.66
N VAL A 176 -14.02 0.27 -12.07
CA VAL A 176 -13.75 1.27 -13.10
C VAL A 176 -12.75 0.71 -14.09
N THR A 177 -13.04 0.85 -15.37
CA THR A 177 -12.13 0.47 -16.46
C THR A 177 -11.76 1.71 -17.25
N VAL A 178 -10.47 2.02 -17.27
CA VAL A 178 -9.95 3.14 -18.06
C VAL A 178 -9.19 2.60 -19.26
N THR A 179 -9.65 3.00 -20.44
CA THR A 179 -8.97 2.75 -21.71
C THR A 179 -8.09 3.95 -22.04
N VAL A 180 -6.81 3.87 -21.64
CA VAL A 180 -5.84 4.95 -21.84
C VAL A 180 -5.27 4.94 -23.27
N MET A 181 -5.11 3.76 -23.87
CA MET A 181 -4.75 3.57 -25.28
C MET A 181 -5.44 2.32 -25.83
N ALA A 182 -5.63 2.24 -27.16
CA ALA A 182 -6.35 1.17 -27.85
C ALA A 182 -5.89 -0.28 -27.53
N ALA A 183 -4.73 -0.46 -26.90
CA ALA A 183 -4.18 -1.76 -26.49
C ALA A 183 -4.03 -1.98 -24.97
N ILE A 184 -4.19 -0.95 -24.11
CA ILE A 184 -3.94 -1.07 -22.66
C ILE A 184 -5.22 -0.72 -21.88
N LYS A 185 -5.82 -1.76 -21.29
CA LYS A 185 -6.96 -1.63 -20.36
C LYS A 185 -6.43 -1.66 -18.93
N GLN A 186 -6.53 -0.55 -18.21
CA GLN A 186 -6.27 -0.55 -16.77
C GLN A 186 -7.61 -0.63 -16.04
N SER A 187 -7.80 -1.73 -15.32
CA SER A 187 -8.99 -1.99 -14.53
C SER A 187 -8.68 -1.76 -13.06
N ALA A 188 -9.39 -0.84 -12.43
CA ALA A 188 -9.31 -0.57 -11.00
C ALA A 188 -10.45 -1.30 -10.27
N THR A 189 -10.11 -2.06 -9.23
CA THR A 189 -11.10 -2.61 -8.31
C THR A 189 -11.61 -1.50 -7.39
N MET A 190 -12.69 -1.77 -6.65
CA MET A 190 -13.20 -0.80 -5.68
C MET A 190 -12.13 -0.43 -4.64
N PHE A 191 -11.30 -1.39 -4.22
CA PHE A 191 -10.21 -1.14 -3.28
C PHE A 191 -9.13 -0.22 -3.84
N ASP A 192 -8.83 -0.32 -5.14
CA ASP A 192 -7.85 0.55 -5.79
C ASP A 192 -8.37 1.99 -5.89
N VAL A 193 -9.67 2.15 -6.12
CA VAL A 193 -10.33 3.47 -6.06
C VAL A 193 -10.23 4.09 -4.65
N LEU A 194 -10.34 3.28 -3.59
CA LEU A 194 -10.16 3.77 -2.21
C LEU A 194 -8.71 4.12 -1.90
N ARG A 195 -7.75 3.34 -2.41
CA ARG A 195 -6.31 3.66 -2.30
C ARG A 195 -6.01 4.99 -2.97
N LEU A 196 -6.52 5.18 -4.19
CA LEU A 196 -6.40 6.43 -4.95
C LEU A 196 -7.06 7.60 -4.21
N ALA A 197 -8.22 7.36 -3.58
CA ALA A 197 -8.88 8.37 -2.78
C ALA A 197 -8.05 8.80 -1.57
N ASN A 198 -7.33 7.87 -0.95
CA ASN A 198 -6.48 8.10 0.21
C ASN A 198 -5.12 8.70 -0.11
N SER A 199 -4.51 8.37 -1.26
CA SER A 199 -3.17 8.84 -1.66
C SER A 199 -3.12 10.29 -2.16
N GLY A 200 -4.26 10.98 -2.23
CA GLY A 200 -4.39 12.23 -2.99
C GLY A 200 -4.57 11.89 -4.46
N ALA A 201 -5.63 12.42 -5.07
CA ALA A 201 -6.00 12.05 -6.43
C ALA A 201 -5.14 12.84 -7.42
N SER A 202 -3.90 12.39 -7.63
CA SER A 202 -3.00 12.93 -8.65
C SER A 202 -2.94 11.97 -9.84
N LEU A 203 -2.70 12.49 -11.05
CA LEU A 203 -2.54 11.66 -12.25
C LEU A 203 -1.37 10.67 -12.10
N GLU A 204 -0.35 11.06 -11.32
CA GLU A 204 0.77 10.21 -10.94
C GLU A 204 0.35 9.03 -10.04
N SER A 205 -0.57 9.25 -9.10
CA SER A 205 -1.15 8.19 -8.27
C SER A 205 -2.05 7.23 -9.06
N PHE A 206 -2.63 7.66 -10.18
CA PHE A 206 -3.34 6.80 -11.12
C PHE A 206 -2.39 5.88 -11.91
N GLY A 207 -1.17 6.35 -12.23
CA GLY A 207 -0.12 5.51 -12.81
C GLY A 207 0.38 4.42 -11.85
N GLN A 208 0.22 4.63 -10.54
CA GLN A 208 0.69 3.74 -9.48
C GLN A 208 -0.45 3.04 -8.73
N LEU A 209 -1.46 2.56 -9.44
CA LEU A 209 -2.63 1.82 -8.91
C LEU A 209 -2.28 0.60 -8.01
N GLY A 210 -1.02 0.16 -7.96
CA GLY A 210 -0.55 -0.91 -7.08
C GLY A 210 0.16 -0.47 -5.79
N GLY A 211 0.43 0.82 -5.57
CA GLY A 211 1.25 1.31 -4.46
C GLY A 211 0.51 2.33 -3.57
N GLY A 212 -0.13 1.86 -2.50
CA GLY A 212 -0.78 2.74 -1.53
C GLY A 212 -1.58 2.01 -0.46
N SER A 213 -1.64 2.57 0.75
CA SER A 213 -2.55 2.09 1.79
C SER A 213 -3.94 2.65 1.56
N SER A 214 -4.97 1.81 1.67
CA SER A 214 -6.38 2.24 1.65
C SER A 214 -6.78 2.94 2.97
N GLY A 215 -5.92 2.96 3.98
CA GLY A 215 -6.09 3.73 5.21
C GLY A 215 -7.43 3.49 5.89
N LEU A 216 -8.04 4.58 6.38
CA LEU A 216 -9.35 4.56 7.04
C LEU A 216 -10.47 4.09 6.09
N TYR A 217 -10.38 4.41 4.80
CA TYR A 217 -11.36 4.00 3.78
C TYR A 217 -11.39 2.48 3.57
N GLY A 218 -10.23 1.82 3.68
CA GLY A 218 -10.13 0.36 3.65
C GLY A 218 -10.85 -0.28 4.84
N VAL A 219 -10.70 0.28 6.05
CA VAL A 219 -11.42 -0.18 7.24
C VAL A 219 -12.93 0.03 7.09
N LEU A 220 -13.34 1.21 6.60
CA LEU A 220 -14.75 1.53 6.36
C LEU A 220 -15.38 0.58 5.34
N CYS A 221 -14.63 0.22 4.29
CA CYS A 221 -15.05 -0.75 3.28
C CYS A 221 -15.29 -2.13 3.88
N VAL A 222 -14.35 -2.64 4.68
CA VAL A 222 -14.48 -3.93 5.36
C VAL A 222 -15.67 -3.93 6.32
N LEU A 223 -15.84 -2.84 7.09
CA LEU A 223 -17.00 -2.68 7.97
C LEU A 223 -18.32 -2.66 7.18
N ALA A 224 -18.40 -1.93 6.07
CA ALA A 224 -19.58 -1.89 5.22
C ALA A 224 -19.90 -3.25 4.60
N MET A 225 -18.87 -4.05 4.30
CA MET A 225 -19.02 -5.38 3.71
C MET A 225 -19.63 -6.40 4.68
N PHE A 226 -19.24 -6.34 5.96
CA PHE A 226 -19.73 -7.25 7.00
C PHE A 226 -20.91 -6.70 7.82
N ALA A 227 -21.20 -5.40 7.72
CA ALA A 227 -22.32 -4.76 8.41
C ALA A 227 -23.68 -5.46 8.19
N PRO A 228 -24.05 -5.96 7.00
CA PRO A 228 -25.32 -6.68 6.81
C PRO A 228 -25.46 -7.97 7.64
N LEU A 229 -24.37 -8.50 8.21
CA LEU A 229 -24.38 -9.66 9.09
C LEU A 229 -24.64 -9.27 10.56
N LEU A 230 -24.32 -8.02 10.94
CA LEU A 230 -24.48 -7.48 12.29
C LEU A 230 -25.88 -7.70 12.91
N PRO A 231 -27.00 -7.60 12.17
CA PRO A 231 -28.34 -7.77 12.74
C PRO A 231 -28.61 -9.17 13.29
N ALA A 232 -27.85 -10.19 12.86
CA ALA A 232 -28.00 -11.54 13.37
C ALA A 232 -27.35 -11.75 14.75
N PHE A 233 -26.42 -10.87 15.13
CA PHE A 233 -25.66 -10.95 16.37
C PHE A 233 -26.14 -9.97 17.44
N VAL A 234 -26.66 -8.81 17.03
CA VAL A 234 -27.07 -7.75 17.95
C VAL A 234 -28.58 -7.55 17.90
N LYS A 235 -29.27 -7.83 19.02
CA LYS A 235 -30.69 -7.51 19.21
C LYS A 235 -30.82 -6.03 19.61
N HIS A 236 -30.70 -5.12 18.66
CA HIS A 236 -30.94 -3.69 18.87
C HIS A 236 -31.96 -3.15 17.89
N LYS A 237 -32.76 -2.15 18.30
CA LYS A 237 -33.76 -1.49 17.43
C LYS A 237 -33.18 -0.91 16.13
N TYR A 238 -31.88 -0.59 16.14
CA TYR A 238 -31.15 -0.02 15.00
C TYR A 238 -30.42 -1.06 14.16
N ALA A 239 -30.44 -2.34 14.55
CA ALA A 239 -29.80 -3.42 13.82
C ALA A 239 -30.18 -3.45 12.33
N PRO A 240 -31.45 -3.24 11.92
CA PRO A 240 -31.82 -3.25 10.51
C PRO A 240 -31.14 -2.17 9.64
N PHE A 241 -30.59 -1.09 10.23
CA PHE A 241 -29.84 -0.08 9.46
C PHE A 241 -28.54 -0.62 8.88
N ALA A 242 -27.98 -1.68 9.45
CA ALA A 242 -26.74 -2.28 8.97
C ALA A 242 -26.87 -2.89 7.55
N TYR A 243 -28.10 -3.23 7.12
CA TYR A 243 -28.38 -3.66 5.75
C TYR A 243 -28.19 -2.55 4.70
N PHE A 244 -28.28 -1.27 5.10
CA PHE A 244 -28.05 -0.14 4.22
C PHE A 244 -26.57 0.24 4.09
N ALA A 245 -25.69 -0.31 4.94
CA ALA A 245 -24.29 0.07 4.99
C ALA A 245 -23.54 -0.10 3.65
N PRO A 246 -23.71 -1.19 2.87
CA PRO A 246 -23.04 -1.31 1.57
C PRO A 246 -23.48 -0.22 0.60
N LEU A 247 -24.76 0.15 0.61
CA LEU A 247 -25.32 1.17 -0.27
C LEU A 247 -24.87 2.58 0.14
N ALA A 248 -24.85 2.87 1.44
CA ALA A 248 -24.31 4.11 1.97
C ALA A 248 -22.82 4.25 1.64
N PHE A 249 -22.06 3.15 1.69
CA PHE A 249 -20.66 3.14 1.29
C PHE A 249 -20.48 3.44 -0.20
N LEU A 250 -21.26 2.79 -1.08
CA LEU A 250 -21.24 3.10 -2.52
C LEU A 250 -21.56 4.57 -2.79
N ALA A 251 -22.55 5.14 -2.09
CA ALA A 251 -22.90 6.54 -2.21
C ALA A 251 -21.76 7.46 -1.73
N LEU A 252 -21.11 7.13 -0.62
CA LEU A 252 -19.96 7.89 -0.09
C LEU A 252 -18.78 7.84 -1.06
N VAL A 253 -18.47 6.67 -1.62
CA VAL A 253 -17.41 6.53 -2.63
C VAL A 253 -17.74 7.31 -3.89
N GLY A 254 -18.97 7.19 -4.40
CA GLY A 254 -19.43 7.98 -5.54
C GLY A 254 -19.34 9.49 -5.29
N LEU A 255 -19.73 9.94 -4.10
CA LEU A 255 -19.64 11.34 -3.71
C LEU A 255 -18.20 11.82 -3.59
N THR A 256 -17.30 11.04 -3.00
CA THR A 256 -15.88 11.43 -2.89
C THR A 256 -15.21 11.50 -4.25
N ILE A 257 -15.52 10.58 -5.17
CA ILE A 257 -15.07 10.65 -6.57
C ILE A 257 -15.61 11.91 -7.24
N TYR A 258 -16.91 12.18 -7.10
CA TYR A 258 -17.53 13.37 -7.68
C TYR A 258 -16.88 14.67 -7.19
N LEU A 259 -16.69 14.79 -5.86
CA LEU A 259 -16.04 15.96 -5.27
C LEU A 259 -14.59 16.11 -5.75
N LYS A 260 -13.84 15.01 -5.88
CA LYS A 260 -12.47 15.02 -6.40
C LYS A 260 -12.39 15.38 -7.88
N ILE A 261 -13.30 14.90 -8.72
CA ILE A 261 -13.35 15.29 -10.14
C ILE A 261 -13.66 16.78 -10.25
N ASN A 262 -14.60 17.28 -9.44
CA ASN A 262 -14.95 18.69 -9.46
C ASN A 262 -13.80 19.58 -8.96
N SER A 263 -13.05 19.12 -7.94
CA SER A 263 -11.85 19.84 -7.46
C SER A 263 -10.71 19.79 -8.49
N MET A 264 -10.48 18.66 -9.15
CA MET A 264 -9.48 18.59 -10.23
C MET A 264 -9.84 19.50 -11.39
N ALA A 265 -11.12 19.53 -11.78
CA ALA A 265 -11.59 20.40 -12.85
C ALA A 265 -11.42 21.88 -12.46
N SER A 266 -11.73 22.27 -11.22
CA SER A 266 -11.47 23.64 -10.77
C SER A 266 -9.98 23.96 -10.71
N ASP A 267 -9.15 23.08 -10.16
CA ASP A 267 -7.70 23.31 -10.00
C ASP A 267 -7.00 23.36 -11.37
N ALA A 268 -7.38 22.48 -12.30
CA ALA A 268 -6.86 22.48 -13.66
C ALA A 268 -7.27 23.75 -14.42
N ARG A 269 -8.52 24.18 -14.28
CA ARG A 269 -9.00 25.44 -14.87
C ARG A 269 -8.29 26.65 -14.26
N ASP A 270 -8.10 26.69 -12.95
CA ASP A 270 -7.43 27.82 -12.28
C ASP A 270 -5.92 27.86 -12.60
N GLY A 271 -5.25 26.70 -12.62
CA GLY A 271 -3.85 26.58 -13.03
C GLY A 271 -3.62 26.92 -14.52
N MET A 272 -4.53 26.52 -15.41
CA MET A 272 -4.43 26.85 -16.83
C MET A 272 -4.87 28.29 -17.15
N ARG A 273 -5.84 28.86 -16.42
CA ARG A 273 -6.19 30.29 -16.51
C ARG A 273 -5.03 31.18 -16.11
N ALA A 274 -4.24 30.76 -15.10
CA ALA A 274 -3.03 31.47 -14.68
C ALA A 274 -1.96 31.55 -15.79
N PHE A 275 -1.96 30.63 -16.77
CA PHE A 275 -0.98 30.56 -17.86
C PHE A 275 -1.50 30.94 -19.25
N GLY A 276 -2.81 30.92 -19.53
CA GLY A 276 -3.31 31.05 -20.90
C GLY A 276 -4.68 31.72 -21.10
N GLY A 277 -5.31 32.29 -20.06
CA GLY A 277 -6.59 32.99 -20.16
C GLY A 277 -7.76 32.12 -20.68
N ASN A 278 -8.86 32.76 -21.10
CA ASN A 278 -10.13 32.10 -21.43
C ASN A 278 -10.06 31.03 -22.54
N ARG A 279 -9.02 31.03 -23.37
CA ARG A 279 -8.83 30.05 -24.46
C ARG A 279 -8.36 28.68 -23.97
N MET A 280 -7.71 28.64 -22.81
CA MET A 280 -7.30 27.39 -22.16
C MET A 280 -8.41 26.76 -21.32
N ASP A 281 -9.45 27.50 -20.99
CA ASP A 281 -10.63 26.97 -20.29
C ASP A 281 -11.38 25.95 -21.16
N GLU A 282 -11.50 26.26 -22.45
CA GLU A 282 -12.11 25.39 -23.46
C GLU A 282 -11.25 24.13 -23.71
N MET A 283 -9.91 24.27 -23.63
CA MET A 283 -8.98 23.14 -23.71
C MET A 283 -9.04 22.26 -22.46
N ALA A 284 -9.18 22.86 -21.27
CA ALA A 284 -9.36 22.15 -20.00
C ALA A 284 -10.66 21.34 -20.01
N ASP A 285 -11.75 21.93 -20.51
CA ASP A 285 -13.04 21.24 -20.64
C ASP A 285 -12.98 20.09 -21.63
N ALA A 286 -12.34 20.28 -22.79
CA ALA A 286 -12.12 19.21 -23.75
C ALA A 286 -11.28 18.06 -23.17
N MET A 287 -10.26 18.38 -22.36
CA MET A 287 -9.42 17.39 -21.68
C MET A 287 -10.20 16.61 -20.61
N VAL A 288 -10.95 17.30 -19.75
CA VAL A 288 -11.82 16.66 -18.74
C VAL A 288 -12.86 15.77 -19.41
N GLN A 289 -13.45 16.21 -20.52
CA GLN A 289 -14.46 15.45 -21.24
C GLN A 289 -13.87 14.22 -21.94
N GLN A 290 -12.64 14.29 -22.43
CA GLN A 290 -11.90 13.11 -22.92
C GLN A 290 -11.61 12.11 -21.80
N ILE A 291 -11.21 12.59 -20.61
CA ILE A 291 -10.98 11.73 -19.44
C ILE A 291 -12.30 11.04 -19.03
N MET A 292 -13.40 11.79 -18.96
CA MET A 292 -14.71 11.25 -18.60
C MET A 292 -15.22 10.21 -19.62
N ASN A 293 -14.99 10.44 -20.91
CA ASN A 293 -15.34 9.47 -21.97
C ASN A 293 -14.45 8.22 -21.96
N ALA A 294 -13.21 8.33 -21.46
CA ALA A 294 -12.30 7.20 -21.32
C ALA A 294 -12.56 6.33 -20.07
N ILE A 295 -13.30 6.86 -19.09
CA ILE A 295 -13.71 6.16 -17.88
C ILE A 295 -15.01 5.41 -18.18
N SER A 296 -14.92 4.08 -18.28
CA SER A 296 -16.09 3.22 -18.38
C SER A 296 -16.42 2.61 -17.01
N VAL A 297 -17.72 2.60 -16.69
CA VAL A 297 -18.22 1.95 -15.47
C VAL A 297 -18.09 0.44 -15.65
N GLY A 298 -17.28 -0.19 -14.79
CA GLY A 298 -17.03 -1.61 -14.84
C GLY A 298 -18.23 -2.44 -14.37
N PHE A 299 -18.27 -3.70 -14.80
CA PHE A 299 -19.32 -4.66 -14.42
C PHE A 299 -19.48 -4.81 -12.90
N GLY A 300 -18.38 -4.67 -12.14
CA GLY A 300 -18.41 -4.73 -10.67
C GLY A 300 -19.27 -3.65 -10.02
N THR A 301 -19.41 -2.48 -10.63
CA THR A 301 -20.25 -1.41 -10.06
C THR A 301 -21.74 -1.75 -10.18
N TYR A 302 -22.17 -2.31 -11.31
CA TYR A 302 -23.56 -2.74 -11.50
C TYR A 302 -23.94 -3.90 -10.58
N VAL A 303 -23.05 -4.89 -10.49
CA VAL A 303 -23.24 -6.08 -9.66
C VAL A 303 -23.33 -5.71 -8.17
N SER A 304 -22.42 -4.85 -7.70
CA SER A 304 -22.45 -4.37 -6.32
C SER A 304 -23.66 -3.49 -6.02
N LEU A 305 -24.10 -2.65 -6.95
CA LEU A 305 -25.28 -1.81 -6.78
C LEU A 305 -26.57 -2.65 -6.70
N ALA A 306 -26.70 -3.68 -7.54
CA ALA A 306 -27.81 -4.62 -7.49
C ALA A 306 -27.86 -5.39 -6.16
N ALA A 307 -26.72 -5.90 -5.70
CA ALA A 307 -26.63 -6.63 -4.42
C ALA A 307 -26.87 -5.70 -3.21
N ALA A 308 -26.33 -4.48 -3.23
CA ALA A 308 -26.58 -3.48 -2.19
C ALA A 308 -28.04 -3.04 -2.15
N ALA A 309 -28.70 -2.86 -3.31
CA ALA A 309 -30.11 -2.55 -3.41
C ALA A 309 -30.98 -3.69 -2.85
N TYR A 310 -30.64 -4.94 -3.14
CA TYR A 310 -31.31 -6.11 -2.58
C TYR A 310 -31.21 -6.14 -1.04
N LEU A 311 -30.00 -5.91 -0.49
CA LEU A 311 -29.79 -5.84 0.95
C LEU A 311 -30.58 -4.68 1.58
N ALA A 312 -30.56 -3.50 0.96
CA ALA A 312 -31.34 -2.35 1.41
C ALA A 312 -32.86 -2.65 1.43
N TRP A 313 -33.39 -3.29 0.38
CA TRP A 313 -34.79 -3.73 0.34
C TRP A 313 -35.13 -4.70 1.47
N ARG A 314 -34.25 -5.66 1.77
CA ARG A 314 -34.38 -6.55 2.95
C ARG A 314 -34.33 -5.79 4.27
N GLY A 315 -33.49 -4.75 4.38
CA GLY A 315 -33.46 -3.83 5.51
C GLY A 315 -34.79 -3.10 5.72
N VAL A 316 -35.40 -2.60 4.64
CA VAL A 316 -36.74 -1.99 4.69
C VAL A 316 -37.79 -3.01 5.16
N GLN A 317 -37.76 -4.24 4.66
CA GLN A 317 -38.69 -5.29 5.11
C GLN A 317 -38.53 -5.59 6.59
N ALA A 318 -37.28 -5.73 7.06
CA ALA A 318 -36.99 -5.99 8.47
C ALA A 318 -37.47 -4.85 9.38
N LEU A 319 -37.31 -3.59 8.95
CA LEU A 319 -37.86 -2.42 9.66
C LEU A 319 -39.39 -2.41 9.68
N ARG A 320 -40.04 -2.81 8.58
CA ARG A 320 -41.50 -2.89 8.48
C ARG A 320 -42.07 -4.00 9.37
N SER A 321 -41.41 -5.15 9.46
CA SER A 321 -41.85 -6.25 10.34
C SER A 321 -41.60 -6.00 11.83
N ALA A 322 -40.74 -5.03 12.16
CA ALA A 322 -40.42 -4.67 13.53
C ALA A 322 -41.32 -3.55 14.10
N ARG A 323 -42.22 -3.00 13.27
CA ARG A 323 -43.22 -2.00 13.64
C ARG A 323 -44.58 -2.68 13.79
#